data_AF-A0A6G4LLH6-F1
#
_entry.id   AF-A0A6G4LLH6-F1
#
_cell.length_a   1.000
_cell.length_b   1.000
_cell.length_c   1.000
_cell.angle_alpha   90.00
_cell.angle_beta   90.00
_cell.angle_gamma   90.00
#
_symmetry.space_group_name_H-M   'P 1'
#
loop_
_entity.id
_entity.type
_entity.pdbx_description
1 polymer ?
#
loop_
_entity_poly.entity_id
_entity_poly.type
_entity_poly.pdbx_seq_one_letter_code
_entity_poly.pdbx_strand_id
1 'polypeptide(L)'
;MNEQANKILVDLLQKASNGIDAAVSFSQAQVPDVIHQLLVWSSVQSALCQAFGLLFLIGAMKLPVFARRARKNGEKWTAHDGKPNDGWFISSFSYDMCTLMAPIAGTIIGILMVALNFDWLKIWLAPKIYLIEYAASLVK
;
A
#
# COMPACT_ATOMS: atom_id res chain seq x y z
N MET A 1 -48.72 43.93 3.78
CA MET A 1 -47.31 43.68 4.20
C MET A 1 -47.12 42.28 4.79
N ASN A 2 -48.00 41.75 5.66
CA ASN A 2 -47.88 40.38 6.19
C ASN A 2 -48.02 39.26 5.14
N GLU A 3 -48.89 39.41 4.14
CA GLU A 3 -49.07 38.36 3.10
C GLU A 3 -47.82 38.18 2.21
N GLN A 4 -47.10 39.27 1.92
CA GLN A 4 -45.87 39.23 1.14
C GLN A 4 -44.72 38.59 1.92
N ALA A 5 -44.60 38.90 3.22
CA ALA A 5 -43.63 38.25 4.11
C ALA A 5 -43.91 36.75 4.28
N ASN A 6 -45.18 36.35 4.44
CA ASN A 6 -45.58 34.94 4.48
C ASN A 6 -45.29 34.22 3.16
N LYS A 7 -45.54 34.86 2.01
CA LYS A 7 -45.17 34.31 0.70
C LYS A 7 -43.66 34.09 0.55
N ILE A 8 -42.83 35.05 1.00
CA ILE A 8 -41.37 34.94 0.94
C ILE A 8 -40.87 33.84 1.90
N LEU A 9 -41.44 33.72 3.09
CA LEU A 9 -41.11 32.65 4.03
C LEU A 9 -41.46 31.26 3.49
N VAL A 10 -42.63 31.12 2.87
CA VAL A 10 -43.05 29.88 2.21
C VAL A 10 -42.12 29.55 1.03
N ASP A 11 -41.75 30.54 0.22
CA ASP A 11 -40.86 30.33 -0.94
C ASP A 11 -39.41 29.99 -0.50
N LEU A 12 -38.93 30.56 0.62
CA LEU A 12 -37.65 30.19 1.24
C LEU A 12 -37.70 28.79 1.85
N LEU A 13 -38.78 28.42 2.53
CA LEU A 13 -38.98 27.06 3.04
C LEU A 13 -39.05 26.04 1.90
N GLN A 14 -39.73 26.37 0.81
CA GLN A 14 -39.82 25.51 -0.37
C GLN A 14 -38.44 25.35 -1.04
N LYS A 15 -37.69 26.44 -1.19
CA LYS A 15 -36.31 26.39 -1.72
C LYS A 15 -35.36 25.64 -0.78
N ALA A 16 -35.51 25.76 0.53
CA ALA A 16 -34.75 25.01 1.51
C ALA A 16 -35.09 23.51 1.44
N SER A 17 -36.37 23.14 1.39
CA SER A 17 -36.82 21.75 1.22
C SER A 17 -36.31 21.15 -0.10
N ASN A 18 -36.47 21.87 -1.21
CA ASN A 18 -35.96 21.44 -2.51
C ASN A 18 -34.43 21.35 -2.52
N GLY A 19 -33.74 22.24 -1.80
CA GLY A 19 -32.29 22.19 -1.61
C GLY A 19 -31.85 20.98 -0.78
N ILE A 20 -32.61 20.60 0.23
CA ILE A 20 -32.39 19.38 1.03
C ILE A 20 -32.61 18.13 0.16
N ASP A 21 -33.71 18.07 -0.60
CA ASP A 21 -33.97 16.96 -1.52
C ASP A 21 -32.92 16.86 -2.63
N ALA A 22 -32.44 18.00 -3.13
CA ALA A 22 -31.33 18.07 -4.08
C ALA A 22 -30.00 17.60 -3.46
N ALA A 23 -29.70 17.96 -2.20
CA ALA A 23 -28.52 17.48 -1.50
C ALA A 23 -28.58 15.98 -1.19
N VAL A 24 -29.75 15.46 -0.85
CA VAL A 24 -29.99 14.03 -0.61
C VAL A 24 -29.85 13.23 -1.90
N SER A 25 -30.47 13.69 -3.00
CA SER A 25 -30.35 13.03 -4.30
C SER A 25 -28.93 13.11 -4.88
N PHE A 26 -28.22 14.23 -4.68
CA PHE A 26 -26.80 14.38 -5.01
C PHE A 26 -25.92 13.42 -4.21
N SER A 27 -26.15 13.32 -2.89
CA SER A 27 -25.45 12.37 -2.02
C SER A 27 -25.73 10.93 -2.44
N GLN A 28 -26.98 10.58 -2.71
CA GLN A 28 -27.35 9.24 -3.18
C GLN A 28 -26.74 8.90 -4.56
N ALA A 29 -26.57 9.89 -5.44
CA ALA A 29 -25.97 9.70 -6.76
C ALA A 29 -24.43 9.58 -6.70
N GLN A 30 -23.76 10.32 -5.81
CA GLN A 30 -22.29 10.37 -5.76
C GLN A 30 -21.67 9.42 -4.74
N VAL A 31 -22.36 9.09 -3.64
CA VAL A 31 -21.87 8.17 -2.61
C VAL A 31 -21.47 6.81 -3.19
N PRO A 32 -22.24 6.18 -4.11
CA PRO A 32 -21.85 4.91 -4.71
C PRO A 32 -20.54 5.02 -5.51
N ASP A 33 -20.35 6.12 -6.23
CA ASP A 33 -19.16 6.34 -7.05
C ASP A 33 -17.92 6.61 -6.17
N VAL A 34 -18.05 7.45 -5.14
CA VAL A 34 -16.97 7.72 -4.19
C VAL A 34 -16.57 6.46 -3.42
N ILE A 35 -17.53 5.63 -3.01
CA ILE A 35 -17.27 4.32 -2.39
C ILE A 35 -16.50 3.42 -3.35
N HIS A 36 -16.90 3.36 -4.61
CA HIS A 36 -16.22 2.57 -5.62
C HIS A 36 -14.78 3.06 -5.84
N GLN A 37 -14.57 4.37 -5.96
CA GLN A 37 -13.25 4.97 -6.08
C GLN A 37 -12.37 4.66 -4.86
N LEU A 38 -12.92 4.72 -3.64
CA LEU A 38 -12.21 4.38 -2.41
C LEU A 38 -11.83 2.90 -2.34
N LEU A 39 -12.74 1.99 -2.73
CA LEU A 39 -12.47 0.55 -2.81
C LEU A 39 -11.36 0.25 -3.81
N VAL A 40 -11.43 0.85 -5.01
CA VAL A 40 -10.40 0.67 -6.04
C VAL A 40 -9.07 1.22 -5.53
N TRP A 41 -9.04 2.42 -4.96
CA TRP A 41 -7.83 3.02 -4.42
C TRP A 41 -7.17 2.14 -3.34
N SER A 42 -7.96 1.69 -2.36
CA SER A 42 -7.46 0.84 -1.28
C SER A 42 -6.97 -0.52 -1.77
N SER A 43 -7.66 -1.10 -2.76
CA SER A 43 -7.23 -2.35 -3.38
C SER A 43 -5.91 -2.20 -4.13
N VAL A 44 -5.74 -1.11 -4.89
CA VAL A 44 -4.52 -0.82 -5.66
C VAL A 44 -3.36 -0.52 -4.72
N GLN A 45 -3.58 0.28 -3.66
CA GLN A 45 -2.55 0.58 -2.67
C GLN A 45 -2.03 -0.70 -2.00
N SER A 46 -2.94 -1.58 -1.57
CA SER A 46 -2.58 -2.85 -0.95
C SER A 46 -1.89 -3.81 -1.92
N ALA A 47 -2.36 -3.88 -3.17
CA ALA A 47 -1.74 -4.70 -4.21
C ALA A 47 -0.33 -4.22 -4.57
N LEU A 48 -0.12 -2.90 -4.69
CA LEU A 48 1.21 -2.32 -4.92
C LEU A 48 2.14 -2.61 -3.74
N CYS A 49 1.66 -2.47 -2.51
CA CYS A 49 2.44 -2.79 -1.31
C CYS A 49 2.89 -4.26 -1.30
N GLN A 50 2.00 -5.19 -1.65
CA GLN A 50 2.37 -6.60 -1.81
C GLN A 50 3.34 -6.85 -2.97
N ALA A 51 3.18 -6.17 -4.10
CA ALA A 51 4.09 -6.29 -5.23
C ALA A 51 5.51 -5.83 -4.84
N PHE A 52 5.65 -4.72 -4.10
CA PHE A 52 6.92 -4.31 -3.53
C PHE A 52 7.47 -5.32 -2.53
N GLY A 53 6.63 -5.85 -1.63
CA GLY A 53 7.03 -6.92 -0.71
C GLY A 53 7.59 -8.14 -1.44
N LEU A 54 6.97 -8.56 -2.55
CA LEU A 54 7.42 -9.67 -3.38
C LEU A 54 8.76 -9.37 -4.07
N LEU A 55 8.94 -8.14 -4.58
CA LEU A 55 10.22 -7.70 -5.15
C LEU A 55 11.34 -7.72 -4.10
N PHE A 56 11.07 -7.32 -2.86
CA PHE A 56 12.03 -7.42 -1.75
C PHE A 56 12.42 -8.87 -1.47
N LEU A 57 11.47 -9.81 -1.50
CA LEU A 57 11.76 -11.24 -1.34
C LEU A 57 12.61 -11.80 -2.49
N ILE A 58 12.30 -11.43 -3.74
CA ILE A 58 13.10 -11.83 -4.90
C ILE A 58 14.51 -11.24 -4.80
N GLY A 59 14.63 -9.96 -4.44
CA GLY A 59 15.90 -9.29 -4.20
C GLY A 59 16.72 -10.02 -3.14
N ALA A 60 16.12 -10.33 -1.99
CA ALA A 60 16.76 -11.06 -0.90
C ALA A 60 17.27 -12.45 -1.32
N MET A 61 16.57 -13.14 -2.23
CA MET A 61 17.04 -14.43 -2.78
C MET A 61 18.16 -14.27 -3.81
N LYS A 62 18.13 -13.22 -4.64
CA LYS A 62 19.09 -13.03 -5.75
C LYS A 62 20.38 -12.34 -5.33
N LEU A 63 20.34 -11.43 -4.35
CA LEU A 63 21.50 -10.74 -3.77
C LEU A 63 22.64 -11.68 -3.33
N PRO A 64 22.40 -12.75 -2.55
CA PRO A 64 23.47 -13.65 -2.12
C PRO A 64 24.01 -14.47 -3.29
N VAL A 65 23.19 -14.81 -4.28
CA VAL A 65 23.65 -15.50 -5.50
C VAL A 65 24.55 -14.58 -6.33
N PHE A 66 24.17 -13.31 -6.46
CA PHE A 66 24.99 -12.28 -7.12
C PHE A 66 26.33 -12.10 -6.41
N ALA A 67 26.33 -11.90 -5.10
CA ALA A 67 27.57 -11.72 -4.32
C ALA A 67 28.49 -12.96 -4.40
N ARG A 68 27.93 -14.17 -4.31
CA ARG A 68 28.70 -15.42 -4.50
C ARG A 68 29.26 -15.56 -5.91
N ARG A 69 28.55 -15.08 -6.93
CA ARG A 69 29.04 -15.07 -8.33
C ARG A 69 30.17 -14.05 -8.51
N ALA A 70 30.03 -12.85 -7.96
CA ALA A 70 31.08 -11.84 -7.97
C ALA A 70 32.38 -12.33 -7.31
N ARG A 71 32.26 -13.11 -6.22
CA ARG A 71 33.42 -13.77 -5.60
C ARG A 71 34.08 -14.75 -6.56
N LYS A 72 33.31 -15.63 -7.20
CA LYS A 72 33.85 -16.60 -8.18
C LYS A 72 34.55 -15.92 -9.35
N ASN A 73 34.09 -14.73 -9.75
CA ASN A 73 34.69 -13.93 -10.81
C ASN A 73 35.98 -13.21 -10.38
N GLY A 74 36.36 -13.30 -9.10
CA GLY A 74 37.56 -12.65 -8.59
C GLY A 74 37.40 -11.15 -8.31
N GLU A 75 36.17 -10.67 -8.08
CA GLU A 75 35.91 -9.25 -7.85
C GLU A 75 36.46 -8.78 -6.49
N LYS A 76 37.32 -7.76 -6.51
CA LYS A 76 38.10 -7.29 -5.35
C LYS A 76 37.24 -6.81 -4.17
N TRP A 77 36.02 -6.31 -4.42
CA TRP A 77 35.13 -5.83 -3.35
C TRP A 77 34.62 -6.96 -2.45
N THR A 78 34.77 -8.22 -2.87
CA THR A 78 34.28 -9.38 -2.11
C THR A 78 35.22 -9.83 -0.98
N ALA A 79 36.49 -9.44 -1.03
CA ALA A 79 37.50 -9.79 -0.03
C ALA A 79 38.09 -8.53 0.63
N HIS A 80 38.39 -8.61 1.93
CA HIS A 80 38.90 -7.47 2.69
C HIS A 80 40.27 -6.97 2.19
N ASP A 81 41.11 -7.89 1.76
CA ASP A 81 42.46 -7.64 1.22
C ASP A 81 42.48 -7.46 -0.31
N GLY A 82 41.31 -7.53 -0.95
CA GLY A 82 41.15 -7.44 -2.40
C GLY A 82 41.59 -8.68 -3.18
N LYS A 83 41.86 -9.83 -2.52
CA LYS A 83 42.28 -11.09 -3.17
C LYS A 83 41.29 -12.23 -2.89
N PRO A 84 40.13 -12.26 -3.55
CA PRO A 84 39.05 -13.20 -3.25
C PRO A 84 39.32 -14.69 -3.55
N ASN A 85 40.40 -15.01 -4.27
CA ASN A 85 40.79 -16.37 -4.68
C ASN A 85 42.08 -16.85 -4.00
N ASP A 86 42.51 -16.20 -2.93
CA ASP A 86 43.65 -16.65 -2.14
C ASP A 86 43.26 -17.83 -1.22
N GLY A 87 44.27 -18.49 -0.63
CA GLY A 87 44.04 -19.61 0.30
C GLY A 87 43.44 -19.20 1.64
N TRP A 88 43.41 -17.89 1.94
CA TRP A 88 43.03 -17.32 3.24
C TRP A 88 41.93 -16.27 3.08
N PHE A 89 40.82 -16.64 2.46
CA PHE A 89 39.72 -15.73 2.18
C PHE A 89 39.15 -15.07 3.45
N ILE A 90 39.31 -13.74 3.53
CA ILE A 90 38.67 -12.88 4.53
C ILE A 90 37.56 -12.09 3.82
N SER A 91 36.31 -12.26 4.25
CA SER A 91 35.17 -11.54 3.68
C SER A 91 35.28 -10.03 3.90
N SER A 92 34.92 -9.26 2.87
CA SER A 92 34.75 -7.82 3.02
C SER A 92 33.41 -7.51 3.71
N PHE A 93 33.34 -6.39 4.44
CA PHE A 93 32.09 -5.89 5.02
C PHE A 93 30.98 -5.79 3.96
N SER A 94 31.29 -5.31 2.76
CA SER A 94 30.35 -5.21 1.64
C SER A 94 29.80 -6.59 1.21
N TYR A 95 30.64 -7.62 1.23
CA TYR A 95 30.24 -8.98 0.89
C TYR A 95 29.32 -9.58 1.96
N ASP A 96 29.62 -9.36 3.23
CA ASP A 96 28.80 -9.85 4.34
C ASP A 96 27.44 -9.14 4.43
N MET A 97 27.40 -7.84 4.10
CA MET A 97 26.14 -7.11 3.94
C MET A 97 25.27 -7.74 2.84
N CYS A 98 25.84 -8.01 1.67
CA CYS A 98 25.07 -8.55 0.53
C CYS A 98 24.70 -10.04 0.67
N THR A 99 25.44 -10.81 1.46
CA THR A 99 25.21 -12.26 1.60
C THR A 99 24.38 -12.64 2.82
N LEU A 100 24.44 -11.85 3.90
CA LEU A 100 23.76 -12.14 5.16
C LEU A 100 22.78 -11.04 5.56
N MET A 101 23.26 -9.83 5.84
CA MET A 101 22.42 -8.80 6.48
C MET A 101 21.29 -8.29 5.60
N ALA A 102 21.56 -7.89 4.36
CA ALA A 102 20.56 -7.38 3.45
C ALA A 102 19.52 -8.45 3.04
N PRO A 103 19.89 -9.72 2.77
CA PRO A 103 18.93 -10.79 2.56
C PRO A 103 18.04 -11.05 3.77
N ILE A 104 18.58 -11.09 4.99
CA ILE A 104 17.78 -11.32 6.21
C ILE A 104 16.82 -10.16 6.46
N ALA A 105 17.29 -8.92 6.36
CA ALA A 105 16.43 -7.75 6.50
C ALA A 105 15.35 -7.72 5.41
N GLY A 106 15.73 -8.00 4.16
CA GLY A 106 14.83 -8.04 3.01
C GLY A 106 13.77 -9.14 3.11
N THR A 107 14.10 -10.33 3.64
CA THR A 107 13.10 -11.38 3.87
C THR A 107 12.13 -11.01 4.98
N ILE A 108 12.60 -10.48 6.10
CA ILE A 108 11.72 -10.06 7.21
C ILE A 108 10.77 -8.96 6.74
N ILE A 109 11.30 -7.90 6.12
CA ILE A 109 10.49 -6.78 5.61
C ILE A 109 9.53 -7.26 4.51
N GLY A 110 10.01 -8.06 3.57
CA GLY A 110 9.19 -8.60 2.48
C GLY A 110 8.05 -9.48 2.99
N ILE A 111 8.31 -10.38 3.95
CA ILE A 111 7.28 -11.22 4.58
C ILE A 111 6.26 -10.33 5.31
N LEU A 112 6.71 -9.34 6.08
CA LEU A 112 5.82 -8.45 6.82
C LEU A 112 4.90 -7.66 5.86
N MET A 113 5.47 -7.12 4.78
CA MET A 113 4.70 -6.36 3.77
C MET A 113 3.68 -7.24 3.06
N VAL A 114 4.01 -8.48 2.73
CA VAL A 114 3.06 -9.41 2.09
C VAL A 114 2.01 -9.91 3.08
N ALA A 115 2.43 -10.32 4.28
CA ALA A 115 1.58 -10.98 5.26
C ALA A 115 0.54 -10.03 5.90
N LEU A 116 0.85 -8.74 6.01
CA LEU A 116 -0.03 -7.76 6.64
C LEU A 116 -0.94 -7.00 5.66
N ASN A 117 -0.67 -7.01 4.35
CA ASN A 117 -1.42 -6.21 3.36
C ASN A 117 -2.31 -7.07 2.44
N PHE A 118 -3.27 -7.82 3.01
CA PHE A 118 -4.23 -8.62 2.24
C PHE A 118 -5.55 -7.92 1.91
N ASP A 119 -5.62 -6.59 2.12
CA ASP A 119 -6.90 -5.88 1.96
C ASP A 119 -7.40 -5.85 0.51
N TRP A 120 -6.51 -5.94 -0.49
CA TRP A 120 -6.93 -6.10 -1.89
C TRP A 120 -7.73 -7.40 -2.12
N LEU A 121 -7.34 -8.49 -1.45
CA LEU A 121 -8.02 -9.77 -1.54
C LEU A 121 -9.36 -9.73 -0.81
N LYS A 122 -9.42 -9.04 0.34
CA LYS A 122 -10.68 -8.79 1.07
C LYS A 122 -11.65 -7.97 0.23
N ILE A 123 -11.17 -6.92 -0.45
CA ILE A 123 -11.98 -6.06 -1.32
C ILE A 123 -12.52 -6.86 -2.51
N TRP A 124 -11.73 -7.79 -3.07
CA TRP A 124 -12.18 -8.65 -4.17
C TRP A 124 -13.26 -9.66 -3.74
N LEU A 125 -13.12 -10.29 -2.57
CA LEU A 125 -14.04 -11.31 -2.07
C LEU A 125 -15.31 -10.73 -1.42
N ALA A 126 -15.18 -9.66 -0.64
CA ALA A 126 -16.25 -9.13 0.20
C ALA A 126 -16.17 -7.60 0.35
N PRO A 127 -16.42 -6.82 -0.73
CA PRO A 127 -16.28 -5.37 -0.71
C PRO A 127 -17.21 -4.68 0.30
N LYS A 128 -18.41 -5.22 0.53
CA LYS A 128 -19.37 -4.66 1.50
C LYS A 128 -18.90 -4.81 2.95
N ILE A 129 -18.27 -5.92 3.30
CA ILE A 129 -17.73 -6.16 4.65
C ILE A 129 -16.55 -5.23 4.89
N TYR A 130 -15.67 -5.08 3.89
CA TYR A 130 -14.56 -4.15 3.96
C TYR A 130 -15.00 -2.70 4.25
N LEU A 131 -16.08 -2.23 3.61
CA LEU A 131 -16.61 -0.88 3.87
C LEU A 131 -17.09 -0.69 5.31
N ILE A 132 -17.70 -1.71 5.92
CA ILE A 132 -18.16 -1.65 7.31
C ILE A 132 -16.96 -1.60 8.27
N GLU A 133 -15.93 -2.42 8.02
CA GLU A 133 -14.67 -2.37 8.80
C GLU A 133 -13.96 -1.01 8.65
N TYR A 134 -13.90 -0.49 7.42
CA TYR A 134 -13.31 0.81 7.13
C TYR A 134 -14.07 1.93 7.84
N ALA A 135 -15.40 1.94 7.76
CA ALA A 135 -16.24 2.91 8.47
C ALA A 135 -16.05 2.81 9.99
N ALA A 136 -15.99 1.60 10.56
CA ALA A 136 -15.71 1.40 11.98
C ALA A 136 -14.31 1.89 12.39
N SER A 137 -13.32 1.77 11.51
CA SER A 137 -11.96 2.30 11.73
C SER A 137 -11.90 3.82 11.71
N LEU A 138 -12.79 4.48 10.95
CA LEU A 138 -12.83 5.94 10.80
C LEU A 138 -13.52 6.65 11.98
N VAL A 139 -14.39 5.93 12.71
CA VAL A 139 -15.16 6.45 13.86
C VAL A 139 -14.38 6.33 15.18
N LYS A 140 -13.23 5.64 15.18
CA LYS A 140 -12.29 5.61 16.31
C LYS A 140 -11.50 6.91 16.41
#